data_AF-A0A0B8NX44-F1
#
_entry.id   AF-A0A0B8NX44-F1
#
_cell.length_a   1.000
_cell.length_b   1.000
_cell.length_c   1.000
_cell.angle_alpha   90.00
_cell.angle_beta   90.00
_cell.angle_gamma   90.00
#
_symmetry.space_group_name_H-M   'P 1'
#
loop_
_entity.id
_entity.type
_entity.pdbx_description
1 polymer ?
#
loop_
_entity_poly.entity_id
_entity_poly.type
_entity_poly.pdbx_seq_one_letter_code
_entity_poly.pdbx_strand_id
1 'polypeptide(L)'
;MQRLKFIHQAREIGFSLKEVEEILASAEDGTSPCPRVREMMIEKIEETQAQIVRLQNHVQMLQSTFADWGELPDSEPTGESICCLIESWTEEQK
;
A
#
# COMPACT_ATOMS: atom_id res chain seq x y z
N MET A 1 11.03 27.87 12.62
CA MET A 1 10.20 27.41 11.49
C MET A 1 10.86 26.36 10.59
N GLN A 2 12.20 26.26 10.50
CA GLN A 2 12.86 25.32 9.58
C GLN A 2 12.63 23.83 9.91
N ARG A 3 12.64 23.44 11.20
CA ARG A 3 12.43 22.05 11.63
C ARG A 3 11.05 21.50 11.25
N LEU A 4 9.98 22.28 11.43
CA LEU A 4 8.63 21.85 11.07
C LEU A 4 8.46 21.70 9.56
N LYS A 5 9.04 22.62 8.76
CA LYS A 5 9.06 22.51 7.30
C LYS A 5 9.80 21.24 6.85
N PHE A 6 10.94 20.95 7.45
CA PHE A 6 11.70 19.73 7.18
C PHE A 6 10.87 18.47 7.47
N ILE A 7 10.22 18.40 8.64
CA ILE A 7 9.37 17.26 9.01
C ILE A 7 8.24 17.11 7.99
N HIS A 8 7.57 18.19 7.61
CA HIS A 8 6.50 18.15 6.60
C HIS A 8 7.00 17.56 5.28
N GLN A 9 8.12 18.05 4.76
CA GLN A 9 8.70 17.59 3.50
C GLN A 9 9.10 16.10 3.57
N ALA A 10 9.72 15.68 4.66
CA ALA A 10 10.12 14.28 4.83
C ALA A 10 8.89 13.35 4.94
N ARG A 11 7.80 13.82 5.55
CA ARG A 11 6.53 13.09 5.62
C ARG A 11 5.84 12.99 4.26
N GLU A 12 5.88 14.03 3.43
CA GLU A 12 5.34 14.00 2.06
C GLU A 12 6.07 12.99 1.16
N ILE A 13 7.37 12.78 1.39
CA ILE A 13 8.18 11.78 0.69
C ILE A 13 7.81 10.34 1.11
N GLY A 14 7.15 10.18 2.27
CA GLY A 14 6.74 8.87 2.78
C GLY A 14 7.59 8.33 3.92
N PHE A 15 8.48 9.14 4.51
CA PHE A 15 9.18 8.73 5.73
C PHE A 15 8.22 8.71 6.93
N SER A 16 8.34 7.69 7.77
CA SER A 16 7.71 7.58 9.08
C SER A 16 8.26 8.64 10.04
N LEU A 17 7.53 8.95 11.12
CA LEU A 17 8.04 9.88 12.14
C LEU A 17 9.35 9.39 12.78
N LYS A 18 9.50 8.06 12.91
CA LYS A 18 10.73 7.44 13.43
C LYS A 18 11.92 7.67 12.50
N GLU A 19 11.74 7.45 11.20
CA GLU A 19 12.77 7.72 10.19
C GLU A 19 13.15 9.21 10.16
N VAL A 20 12.17 10.11 10.31
CA VAL A 20 12.43 11.57 10.39
C VAL A 20 13.22 11.93 11.65
N GLU A 21 12.96 11.28 12.77
CA GLU A 21 13.70 11.47 14.01
C GLU A 21 15.18 11.03 13.86
N GLU A 22 15.44 9.88 13.24
CA GLU A 22 16.80 9.39 12.95
C GLU A 22 17.60 10.38 12.07
N ILE A 23 16.93 10.97 11.06
CA ILE A 23 17.54 11.97 10.19
C ILE A 23 17.88 13.27 10.95
N LEU A 24 16.98 13.70 11.84
CA LEU A 24 17.18 14.90 12.66
C LEU A 24 18.32 14.72 13.66
N ALA A 25 18.43 13.55 14.31
CA ALA A 25 19.49 13.24 15.25
C ALA A 25 20.88 13.33 14.58
N SER A 26 21.02 12.76 13.38
CA SER A 26 22.28 12.82 12.62
C SER A 26 22.74 14.27 12.34
N ALA A 27 21.78 15.15 12.03
CA ALA A 27 22.05 16.56 11.77
C ALA A 27 22.41 17.34 13.04
N GLU A 28 21.82 16.99 14.20
CA GLU A 28 22.15 17.56 15.50
C GLU A 28 23.58 17.20 15.93
N ASP A 29 24.06 16.02 15.57
CA ASP A 29 25.43 15.55 15.81
C ASP A 29 26.46 16.14 14.83
N GLY A 30 26.05 17.05 13.94
CA GLY A 30 26.93 17.69 12.95
C GLY A 30 27.36 16.77 11.80
N THR A 31 26.76 15.59 11.68
CA THR A 31 27.00 14.66 10.58
C THR A 31 25.97 14.89 9.46
N SER A 32 26.39 14.66 8.21
CA SER A 32 25.46 14.79 7.09
C SER A 32 24.51 13.59 7.07
N PRO A 33 23.18 13.78 7.17
CA PRO A 33 22.22 12.67 7.07
C PRO A 33 22.03 12.19 5.63
N CYS A 34 22.55 12.94 4.63
CA CYS A 34 22.29 12.69 3.22
C CYS A 34 22.61 11.27 2.73
N PRO A 35 23.73 10.61 3.14
CA PRO A 35 23.99 9.22 2.77
C PRO A 35 22.91 8.28 3.28
N ARG A 36 22.51 8.41 4.55
CA ARG A 36 21.46 7.59 5.16
C ARG A 36 20.11 7.82 4.49
N VAL A 37 19.75 9.08 4.21
CA VAL A 37 18.51 9.41 3.48
C VAL A 37 18.47 8.76 2.09
N ARG A 38 19.60 8.68 1.39
CA ARG A 38 19.67 8.01 0.08
C ARG A 38 19.44 6.50 0.19
N GLU A 39 20.01 5.85 1.20
CA GLU A 39 19.76 4.42 1.47
C GLU A 39 18.28 4.17 1.76
N MET A 40 17.69 4.95 2.67
CA MET A 40 16.27 4.84 3.03
C MET A 40 15.35 5.08 1.82
N MET A 41 15.75 5.95 0.90
CA MET A 41 15.00 6.18 -0.34
C MET A 41 15.03 4.96 -1.27
N ILE A 42 16.17 4.27 -1.39
CA ILE A 42 16.28 3.04 -2.18
C ILE A 42 15.35 1.96 -1.61
N GLU A 43 15.43 1.74 -0.29
CA GLU A 43 14.54 0.79 0.41
C GLU A 43 13.06 1.15 0.18
N LYS A 44 12.69 2.44 0.27
CA LYS A 44 11.32 2.89 0.05
C LYS A 44 10.84 2.65 -1.38
N ILE A 45 11.71 2.87 -2.37
CA ILE A 45 11.40 2.61 -3.78
C ILE A 45 11.11 1.12 -3.97
N GLU A 46 11.94 0.23 -3.43
CA GLU A 46 11.75 -1.22 -3.51
C GLU A 46 10.46 -1.67 -2.82
N GLU A 47 10.21 -1.20 -1.60
CA GLU A 47 8.97 -1.46 -0.86
C GLU A 47 7.72 -1.00 -1.62
N THR A 48 7.77 0.21 -2.19
CA THR A 48 6.68 0.81 -2.95
C THR A 48 6.44 0.03 -4.24
N GLN A 49 7.49 -0.35 -4.96
CA GLN A 49 7.36 -1.16 -6.17
C GLN A 49 6.76 -2.53 -5.88
N ALA A 50 7.15 -3.17 -4.78
CA ALA A 50 6.55 -4.42 -4.34
C ALA A 50 5.06 -4.24 -3.98
N GLN A 51 4.69 -3.12 -3.35
CA GLN A 51 3.29 -2.79 -3.07
C GLN A 51 2.49 -2.56 -4.35
N ILE A 52 3.05 -1.88 -5.35
CA ILE A 52 2.42 -1.69 -6.67
C ILE A 52 2.11 -3.05 -7.29
N VAL A 53 3.07 -3.97 -7.32
CA VAL A 53 2.87 -5.32 -7.87
C VAL A 53 1.75 -6.06 -7.12
N ARG A 54 1.74 -6.01 -5.78
CA ARG A 54 0.67 -6.62 -4.97
C ARG A 54 -0.70 -6.02 -5.30
N LEU A 55 -0.80 -4.70 -5.41
CA LEU A 55 -2.04 -4.01 -5.74
C LEU A 55 -2.51 -4.32 -7.17
N GLN A 56 -1.59 -4.39 -8.13
CA GLN A 56 -1.90 -4.77 -9.51
C GLN A 56 -2.45 -6.19 -9.58
N ASN A 57 -1.83 -7.15 -8.88
CA ASN A 57 -2.33 -8.52 -8.80
C ASN A 57 -3.72 -8.58 -8.17
N HIS A 58 -3.95 -7.80 -7.10
CA HIS A 58 -5.25 -7.74 -6.46
C HIS A 58 -6.33 -7.15 -7.39
N VAL A 59 -6.01 -6.08 -8.12
CA VAL A 59 -6.91 -5.52 -9.14
C VAL A 59 -7.21 -6.55 -10.23
N GLN A 60 -6.21 -7.30 -10.69
CA GLN A 60 -6.39 -8.35 -11.70
C GLN A 60 -7.32 -9.46 -11.22
N MET A 61 -7.16 -9.89 -9.97
CA MET A 61 -8.05 -10.84 -9.31
C MET A 61 -9.49 -10.30 -9.28
N LEU A 62 -9.69 -9.08 -8.78
CA LEU A 62 -11.02 -8.45 -8.73
C LEU A 62 -11.67 -8.33 -10.12
N GLN A 63 -10.90 -7.98 -11.15
CA GLN A 63 -11.38 -7.90 -12.52
C GLN A 63 -11.79 -9.26 -13.08
N SER A 64 -11.03 -10.32 -12.78
CA SER A 64 -11.37 -11.69 -13.18
C SER A 64 -12.66 -12.14 -12.51
N THR A 65 -12.76 -11.98 -11.18
CA THR A 65 -13.96 -12.32 -10.41
C THR A 65 -15.18 -11.56 -10.92
N PHE A 66 -15.04 -10.27 -11.22
CA PHE A 66 -16.12 -9.46 -11.77
C PHE A 66 -16.56 -9.92 -13.17
N ALA A 67 -15.62 -10.33 -14.02
CA ALA A 67 -15.93 -10.88 -15.33
C ALA A 67 -16.73 -12.20 -15.22
N ASP A 68 -16.32 -13.09 -14.32
CA ASP A 68 -17.01 -14.36 -14.06
C ASP A 68 -18.45 -14.14 -13.56
N TRP A 69 -18.67 -13.10 -12.76
CA TRP A 69 -19.98 -12.69 -12.28
C TRP A 69 -20.90 -12.12 -13.36
N GLY A 70 -20.36 -11.59 -14.46
CA GLY A 70 -21.17 -11.05 -15.56
C GLY A 70 -22.09 -12.09 -16.21
N GLU A 71 -21.79 -13.38 -16.07
CA GLU A 71 -22.58 -14.50 -16.59
C GLU A 71 -23.58 -15.06 -15.56
N LEU A 72 -23.53 -14.61 -14.30
CA LEU A 72 -24.42 -15.07 -13.23
C LEU A 72 -25.70 -14.23 -13.20
N PRO A 73 -26.88 -14.85 -13.04
CA PRO A 73 -28.13 -14.12 -12.92
C PRO A 73 -28.24 -13.44 -11.56
N ASP A 74 -28.80 -12.23 -11.56
CA ASP A 74 -29.24 -11.57 -10.33
C ASP A 74 -30.31 -12.43 -9.65
N SER A 75 -29.97 -12.99 -8.50
CA SER A 75 -30.83 -13.87 -7.72
C SER A 75 -31.30 -13.16 -6.46
N GLU A 76 -32.58 -13.31 -6.09
CA GLU A 76 -33.06 -12.80 -4.79
C GLU A 76 -32.49 -13.63 -3.63
N PRO A 77 -32.12 -12.99 -2.50
CA PRO A 77 -31.71 -13.72 -1.30
C PRO A 77 -32.84 -14.64 -0.83
N THR A 78 -32.52 -15.91 -0.62
CA THR A 78 -33.44 -16.89 -0.03
C THR A 78 -33.01 -17.20 1.40
N GLY A 79 -33.83 -17.93 2.17
CA GLY A 79 -33.43 -18.38 3.51
C GLY A 79 -32.14 -19.22 3.54
N GLU A 80 -31.67 -19.69 2.37
CA GLU A 80 -30.48 -20.54 2.19
C GLU A 80 -29.31 -19.84 1.46
N SER A 81 -29.49 -18.60 0.96
CA SER A 81 -28.47 -17.87 0.19
C SER A 81 -28.64 -16.36 0.33
N ILE A 82 -27.56 -15.65 0.66
CA ILE A 82 -27.51 -14.20 0.86
C ILE A 82 -27.10 -13.49 -0.43
N CYS A 83 -26.11 -14.00 -1.16
CA CYS A 83 -25.65 -13.41 -2.41
C CYS A 83 -24.95 -14.45 -3.29
N CYS A 84 -25.57 -14.81 -4.41
CA CYS A 84 -25.03 -15.80 -5.33
C CYS A 84 -23.63 -15.45 -5.87
N LEU A 85 -23.32 -14.17 -6.05
CA LEU A 85 -22.01 -13.71 -6.53
C LEU A 85 -20.89 -13.93 -5.50
N ILE A 86 -21.12 -13.53 -4.25
CA ILE A 86 -20.13 -13.69 -3.19
C ILE A 86 -20.00 -15.16 -2.78
N GLU A 87 -21.12 -15.89 -2.77
CA GLU A 87 -21.14 -17.31 -2.43
C GLU A 87 -20.54 -18.20 -3.52
N SER A 88 -20.55 -17.75 -4.79
CA SER A 88 -19.85 -18.42 -5.88
C SER A 88 -18.33 -18.16 -5.86
N TRP A 89 -17.85 -17.22 -5.04
CA TRP A 89 -16.42 -16.92 -4.91
C TRP A 89 -15.77 -17.92 -3.95
N THR A 90 -15.12 -18.96 -4.49
CA THR A 90 -14.52 -20.06 -3.72
C THR A 90 -13.05 -19.81 -3.34
N GLU A 91 -12.53 -20.61 -2.39
CA GLU A 91 -11.14 -20.48 -1.90
C GLU A 91 -10.05 -20.74 -2.96
N GLU A 92 -10.38 -21.33 -4.11
CA GLU A 92 -9.43 -21.58 -5.21
C GLU A 92 -9.03 -20.30 -5.96
N GLN A 93 -9.74 -19.18 -5.71
CA GLN A 93 -9.47 -17.86 -6.30
C GLN A 93 -8.80 -16.87 -5.32
N LYS A 94 -8.38 -17.32 -4.12
CA LYS A 94 -7.55 -16.56 -3.15
C LYS A 94 -6.06 -16.70 -3.44
#